data_AF-A0A6J8BYH0-F1
#
_entry.id   AF-A0A6J8BYH0-F1
#
_cell.length_a   1.000
_cell.length_b   1.000
_cell.length_c   1.000
_cell.angle_alpha   90.00
_cell.angle_beta   90.00
_cell.angle_gamma   90.00
#
_symmetry.space_group_name_H-M   'P 1'
#
loop_
_entity.id
_entity.type
_entity.pdbx_description
1 polymer ?
#
loop_
_entity_poly.entity_id
_entity_poly.type
_entity_poly.pdbx_seq_one_letter_code
_entity_poly.pdbx_strand_id
1 'polypeptide(L)'
;MECCQYLPLQQYVNQLSEFCDVNESSLKFMLGMAYLHFDEPEKAAQCFTEASKGVANEPFLREKIIQSDEVEVRQLEVLYYLKVLKQFEEFGAPDVVVSFAKTAISIADDDDPNVATLWSKVFKYELELEHNEEAYSAMIANPESTRRKDCLRQLLVTLSERGDLQSIVSFPYIDLEDEVVSILESRARSVDLTSQNYYDLLYAFHVNRTNWRKAGSVMYEHAMRLSRECSGKRGLQRQAQCYLAAMNALRLVDSQYAWIVKPVPSAKPKTERLFVRPSSLTQYHYHVLIIKSNHQVLLWTYSFCSSGMGKPRM
;
A
#
# COMPACT_ATOMS: atom_id res chain seq x y z
N MET A 1 -29.36 -25.69 -7.05
CA MET A 1 -30.60 -24.89 -6.99
C MET A 1 -31.04 -24.90 -5.54
N GLU A 2 -30.46 -24.02 -4.72
CA GLU A 2 -30.95 -23.81 -3.37
C GLU A 2 -32.32 -23.11 -3.47
N CYS A 3 -33.30 -23.57 -2.70
CA CYS A 3 -34.70 -23.21 -2.87
C CYS A 3 -34.93 -21.69 -2.77
N CYS A 4 -35.13 -21.05 -3.92
CA CYS A 4 -35.36 -19.61 -4.09
C CYS A 4 -36.74 -19.16 -3.56
N GLN A 5 -36.97 -19.26 -2.24
CA GLN A 5 -38.20 -18.77 -1.60
C GLN A 5 -38.08 -17.30 -1.13
N TYR A 6 -37.21 -16.51 -1.75
CA TYR A 6 -37.04 -15.09 -1.40
C TYR A 6 -38.28 -14.23 -1.69
N LEU A 7 -39.04 -14.57 -2.75
CA LEU A 7 -40.26 -13.84 -3.10
C LEU A 7 -41.41 -14.09 -2.10
N PRO A 8 -41.74 -15.35 -1.73
CA PRO A 8 -42.67 -15.62 -0.64
C PRO A 8 -42.24 -15.01 0.70
N LEU A 9 -40.94 -15.05 1.00
CA LEU A 9 -40.38 -14.46 2.23
C LEU A 9 -40.65 -12.95 2.28
N GLN A 10 -40.40 -12.22 1.19
CA GLN A 10 -40.67 -10.80 1.11
C GLN A 10 -42.16 -10.46 1.33
N GLN A 11 -43.06 -11.22 0.69
CA GLN A 11 -44.50 -11.04 0.87
C GLN A 11 -44.94 -11.33 2.30
N TYR A 12 -44.38 -12.39 2.91
CA TYR A 12 -44.67 -12.77 4.28
C TYR A 12 -44.19 -11.72 5.29
N VAL A 13 -42.97 -11.19 5.13
CA VAL A 13 -42.44 -10.15 6.02
C VAL A 13 -43.29 -8.87 5.94
N ASN A 14 -43.70 -8.45 4.75
CA ASN A 14 -44.57 -7.28 4.57
C ASN A 14 -45.95 -7.45 5.22
N GLN A 15 -46.50 -8.67 5.20
CA GLN A 15 -47.77 -8.96 5.90
C GLN A 15 -47.58 -8.98 7.41
N LEU A 16 -46.44 -9.45 7.91
CA LEU A 16 -46.16 -9.52 9.35
C LEU A 16 -45.82 -8.17 9.97
N SER A 17 -45.18 -7.25 9.23
CA SER A 17 -44.76 -5.95 9.75
C SER A 17 -45.92 -5.10 10.29
N GLU A 18 -47.15 -5.41 9.92
CA GLU A 18 -48.35 -4.72 10.41
C GLU A 18 -48.90 -5.28 11.74
N PHE A 19 -48.48 -6.48 12.15
CA PHE A 19 -49.13 -7.23 13.23
C PHE A 19 -48.19 -7.79 14.31
N CYS A 20 -46.87 -7.78 14.10
CA CYS A 20 -45.91 -8.41 15.01
C CYS A 20 -44.66 -7.55 15.25
N ASP A 21 -44.52 -7.04 16.47
CA ASP A 21 -43.32 -6.30 16.93
C ASP A 21 -42.21 -7.23 17.46
N VAL A 22 -42.48 -8.55 17.54
CA VAL A 22 -41.53 -9.53 18.06
C VAL A 22 -40.54 -9.95 16.96
N ASN A 23 -39.24 -9.83 17.24
CA ASN A 23 -38.14 -10.15 16.32
C ASN A 23 -38.10 -9.32 15.01
N GLU A 24 -38.49 -8.05 15.09
CA GLU A 24 -38.51 -7.14 13.94
C GLU A 24 -37.14 -7.06 13.24
N SER A 25 -36.04 -7.09 13.99
CA SER A 25 -34.69 -6.92 13.45
C SER A 25 -34.22 -8.14 12.67
N SER A 26 -34.57 -9.34 13.15
CA SER A 26 -34.32 -10.60 12.45
C SER A 26 -35.14 -10.71 11.17
N LEU A 27 -36.39 -10.25 11.19
CA LEU A 27 -37.24 -10.18 10.00
C LEU A 27 -36.64 -9.21 8.96
N LYS A 28 -36.17 -8.03 9.40
CA LYS A 28 -35.49 -7.06 8.53
C LYS A 28 -34.18 -7.60 7.98
N PHE A 29 -33.41 -8.36 8.74
CA PHE A 29 -32.22 -9.05 8.22
C PHE A 29 -32.59 -10.03 7.10
N MET A 30 -33.60 -10.87 7.32
CA MET A 30 -34.08 -11.83 6.31
C MET A 30 -34.63 -11.12 5.06
N LEU A 31 -35.32 -9.99 5.24
CA LEU A 31 -35.79 -9.15 4.14
C LEU A 31 -34.63 -8.52 3.37
N GLY A 32 -33.59 -8.04 4.05
CA GLY A 32 -32.36 -7.53 3.42
C GLY A 32 -31.67 -8.59 2.57
N MET A 33 -31.60 -9.83 3.06
CA MET A 33 -31.09 -10.97 2.27
C MET A 33 -31.92 -11.22 1.02
N ALA A 34 -33.26 -11.15 1.11
CA ALA A 34 -34.13 -11.28 -0.06
C ALA A 34 -33.85 -10.18 -1.10
N TYR A 35 -33.71 -8.92 -0.66
CA TYR A 35 -33.38 -7.81 -1.56
C TYR A 35 -32.02 -7.95 -2.23
N LEU A 36 -31.00 -8.49 -1.54
CA LEU A 36 -29.72 -8.83 -2.16
C LEU A 36 -29.87 -9.85 -3.29
N HIS A 37 -30.69 -10.88 -3.07
CA HIS A 37 -30.98 -11.88 -4.11
C HIS A 37 -31.77 -11.32 -5.31
N PHE A 38 -32.43 -10.18 -5.15
CA PHE A 38 -33.10 -9.45 -6.24
C PHE A 38 -32.25 -8.34 -6.86
N ASP A 39 -30.96 -8.25 -6.50
CA ASP A 39 -30.03 -7.24 -7.03
C ASP A 39 -30.45 -5.79 -6.67
N GLU A 40 -31.08 -5.60 -5.50
CA GLU A 40 -31.47 -4.29 -4.96
C GLU A 40 -30.61 -3.93 -3.71
N PRO A 41 -29.32 -3.61 -3.87
CA PRO A 41 -28.38 -3.47 -2.75
C PRO A 41 -28.70 -2.29 -1.82
N GLU A 42 -29.25 -1.19 -2.33
CA GLU A 42 -29.59 -0.01 -1.51
C GLU A 42 -30.73 -0.28 -0.54
N LYS A 43 -31.79 -0.97 -0.99
CA LYS A 43 -32.92 -1.36 -0.12
C LYS A 43 -32.47 -2.40 0.90
N ALA A 44 -31.64 -3.35 0.47
CA ALA A 44 -31.03 -4.30 1.38
C ALA A 44 -30.23 -3.58 2.48
N ALA A 45 -29.44 -2.57 2.12
CA ALA A 45 -28.65 -1.78 3.05
C ALA A 45 -29.53 -1.08 4.11
N GLN A 46 -30.67 -0.51 3.72
CA GLN A 46 -31.62 0.08 4.66
C GLN A 46 -32.13 -0.99 5.66
N CYS A 47 -32.54 -2.15 5.16
CA CYS A 47 -33.00 -3.25 6.01
C CYS A 47 -31.93 -3.75 6.99
N PHE A 48 -30.67 -3.88 6.55
CA PHE A 48 -29.57 -4.28 7.42
C PHE A 48 -29.22 -3.20 8.46
N THR A 49 -29.32 -1.92 8.11
CA THR A 49 -29.09 -0.82 9.05
C THR A 49 -30.19 -0.76 10.12
N GLU A 50 -31.42 -1.11 9.78
CA GLU A 50 -32.49 -1.20 10.78
C GLU A 50 -32.33 -2.46 11.65
N ALA A 51 -31.88 -3.57 11.07
CA ALA A 51 -31.63 -4.81 11.79
C ALA A 51 -30.46 -4.72 12.80
N SER A 52 -29.49 -3.82 12.60
CA SER A 52 -28.38 -3.65 13.54
C SER A 52 -28.83 -3.24 14.95
N LYS A 53 -29.94 -2.50 15.07
CA LYS A 53 -30.49 -2.02 16.34
C LYS A 53 -30.94 -3.14 17.29
N GLY A 54 -31.31 -4.30 16.76
CA GLY A 54 -31.78 -5.45 17.55
C GLY A 54 -30.73 -6.51 17.82
N VAL A 55 -29.47 -6.27 17.43
CA VAL A 55 -28.39 -7.27 17.52
C VAL A 55 -28.17 -7.79 18.95
N ALA A 56 -28.31 -6.92 19.96
CA ALA A 56 -28.13 -7.31 21.36
C ALA A 56 -29.32 -8.11 21.94
N ASN A 57 -30.52 -7.90 21.41
CA ASN A 57 -31.76 -8.37 22.01
C ASN A 57 -32.29 -9.65 21.37
N GLU A 58 -32.06 -9.85 20.07
CA GLU A 58 -32.68 -10.93 19.31
C GLU A 58 -31.77 -12.16 19.18
N PRO A 59 -32.22 -13.36 19.62
CA PRO A 59 -31.36 -14.55 19.71
C PRO A 59 -30.93 -15.06 18.33
N PHE A 60 -31.76 -14.88 17.30
CA PHE A 60 -31.41 -15.29 15.94
C PHE A 60 -30.16 -14.57 15.41
N LEU A 61 -30.08 -13.24 15.57
CA LEU A 61 -28.92 -12.46 15.13
C LEU A 61 -27.66 -12.85 15.90
N ARG A 62 -27.78 -13.03 17.22
CA ARG A 62 -26.64 -13.38 18.09
C ARG A 62 -26.13 -14.80 17.83
N GLU A 63 -27.02 -15.79 17.86
CA GLU A 63 -26.65 -17.20 17.82
C GLU A 63 -26.37 -17.71 16.40
N LYS A 64 -27.11 -17.22 15.38
CA LYS A 64 -26.99 -17.76 14.01
C LYS A 64 -26.08 -16.93 13.11
N ILE A 65 -26.11 -15.59 13.23
CA ILE A 65 -25.36 -14.70 12.33
C ILE A 65 -23.99 -14.36 12.91
N ILE A 66 -23.94 -13.80 14.12
CA ILE A 66 -22.70 -13.33 14.73
C ILE A 66 -21.86 -14.52 15.22
N GLN A 67 -22.50 -15.48 15.90
CA GLN A 67 -21.85 -16.67 16.48
C GLN A 67 -20.70 -16.27 17.42
N SER A 68 -20.97 -15.34 18.33
CA SER A 68 -19.99 -14.85 19.31
C SER A 68 -20.61 -14.74 20.70
N ASP A 69 -19.79 -15.01 21.72
CA ASP A 69 -20.15 -14.92 23.14
C ASP A 69 -19.92 -13.50 23.71
N GLU A 70 -19.50 -12.54 22.87
CA GLU A 70 -19.30 -11.15 23.29
C GLU A 70 -20.57 -10.57 23.94
N VAL A 71 -20.35 -9.70 24.92
CA VAL A 71 -21.41 -9.08 25.74
C VAL A 71 -21.58 -7.60 25.41
N GLU A 72 -20.54 -6.94 24.90
CA GLU A 72 -20.58 -5.52 24.57
C GLU A 72 -21.39 -5.26 23.30
N VAL A 73 -22.42 -4.41 23.42
CA VAL A 73 -23.33 -4.08 22.32
C VAL A 73 -22.58 -3.50 21.12
N ARG A 74 -21.59 -2.62 21.34
CA ARG A 74 -20.79 -2.01 20.27
C ARG A 74 -19.98 -3.04 19.50
N GLN A 75 -19.29 -3.94 20.20
CA GLN A 75 -18.52 -5.01 19.55
C GLN A 75 -19.44 -5.96 18.78
N LEU A 76 -20.63 -6.28 19.32
CA LEU A 76 -21.63 -7.09 18.62
C LEU A 76 -22.12 -6.39 17.34
N GLU A 77 -22.33 -5.07 17.35
CA GLU A 77 -22.67 -4.29 16.15
C GLU A 77 -21.53 -4.32 15.11
N VAL A 78 -20.27 -4.16 15.52
CA VAL A 78 -19.11 -4.26 14.63
C VAL A 78 -19.02 -5.65 13.99
N LEU A 79 -19.18 -6.71 14.79
CA LEU A 79 -19.19 -8.08 14.30
C LEU A 79 -20.37 -8.34 13.35
N TYR A 80 -21.54 -7.78 13.64
CA TYR A 80 -22.69 -7.82 12.76
C TYR A 80 -22.37 -7.19 11.40
N TYR A 81 -21.83 -5.97 11.39
CA TYR A 81 -21.44 -5.30 10.15
C TYR A 81 -20.37 -6.10 9.39
N LEU A 82 -19.41 -6.74 10.05
CA LEU A 82 -18.46 -7.63 9.36
C LEU A 82 -19.13 -8.80 8.63
N LYS A 83 -20.19 -9.39 9.21
CA LYS A 83 -20.98 -10.44 8.54
C LYS A 83 -21.77 -9.89 7.36
N VAL A 84 -22.42 -8.73 7.54
CA VAL A 84 -23.17 -8.07 6.47
C VAL A 84 -22.25 -7.66 5.33
N LEU A 85 -21.08 -7.09 5.63
CA LEU A 85 -20.07 -6.74 4.63
C LEU A 85 -19.72 -7.95 3.77
N LYS A 86 -19.41 -9.10 4.39
CA LYS A 86 -19.10 -10.32 3.64
C LYS A 86 -20.22 -10.70 2.67
N GLN A 87 -21.48 -10.50 3.05
CA GLN A 87 -22.61 -10.75 2.15
C GLN A 87 -22.60 -9.80 0.93
N PHE A 88 -22.41 -8.50 1.14
CA PHE A 88 -22.32 -7.55 0.01
C PHE A 88 -21.08 -7.77 -0.86
N GLU A 89 -19.98 -8.29 -0.30
CA GLU A 89 -18.79 -8.68 -1.05
C GLU A 89 -19.08 -9.85 -2.00
N GLU A 90 -19.90 -10.82 -1.58
CA GLU A 90 -20.31 -11.97 -2.42
C GLU A 90 -21.25 -11.55 -3.57
N PHE A 91 -22.04 -10.50 -3.37
CA PHE A 91 -22.99 -9.98 -4.36
C PHE A 91 -22.40 -8.88 -5.25
N GLY A 92 -21.20 -8.37 -4.92
CA GLY A 92 -20.47 -7.44 -5.79
C GLY A 92 -20.95 -5.98 -5.72
N ALA A 93 -21.32 -5.48 -4.55
CA ALA A 93 -21.78 -4.10 -4.34
C ALA A 93 -20.74 -3.24 -3.56
N PRO A 94 -19.66 -2.76 -4.19
CA PRO A 94 -18.54 -2.10 -3.51
C PRO A 94 -18.90 -0.80 -2.79
N ASP A 95 -19.81 0.02 -3.34
CA ASP A 95 -20.22 1.30 -2.73
C ASP A 95 -20.85 1.11 -1.35
N VAL A 96 -21.74 0.12 -1.24
CA VAL A 96 -22.41 -0.21 0.02
C VAL A 96 -21.41 -0.77 1.02
N VAL A 97 -20.46 -1.62 0.56
CA VAL A 97 -19.40 -2.18 1.41
C VAL A 97 -18.57 -1.06 2.05
N VAL A 98 -18.17 -0.05 1.28
CA VAL A 98 -17.44 1.11 1.80
C VAL A 98 -18.26 1.85 2.86
N SER A 99 -19.53 2.14 2.56
CA SER A 99 -20.41 2.87 3.49
C SER A 99 -20.58 2.14 4.83
N PHE A 100 -20.81 0.82 4.79
CA PHE A 100 -20.99 0.00 5.98
C PHE A 100 -19.69 -0.21 6.75
N ALA A 101 -18.55 -0.32 6.06
CA ALA A 101 -17.27 -0.41 6.75
C ALA A 101 -16.95 0.91 7.48
N LYS A 102 -17.25 2.07 6.89
CA LYS A 102 -17.12 3.38 7.57
C LYS A 102 -18.06 3.51 8.77
N THR A 103 -19.30 3.05 8.64
CA THR A 103 -20.26 2.99 9.77
C THR A 103 -19.75 2.10 10.89
N ALA A 104 -19.27 0.89 10.57
CA ALA A 104 -18.70 -0.03 11.55
C ALA A 104 -17.48 0.57 12.28
N ILE A 105 -16.60 1.27 11.55
CA ILE A 105 -15.45 1.97 12.14
C ILE A 105 -15.91 3.08 13.10
N SER A 106 -16.97 3.82 12.78
CA SER A 106 -17.49 4.88 13.65
C SER A 106 -18.13 4.37 14.95
N ILE A 107 -18.54 3.10 14.97
CA ILE A 107 -19.15 2.41 16.12
C ILE A 107 -18.08 1.73 16.97
N ALA A 108 -17.03 1.21 16.32
CA ALA A 108 -15.94 0.51 16.98
C ALA A 108 -15.19 1.41 17.96
N ASP A 109 -14.75 0.83 19.07
CA ASP A 109 -13.82 1.50 19.98
C ASP A 109 -12.39 1.46 19.40
N ASP A 110 -11.53 2.40 19.82
CA ASP A 110 -10.18 2.57 19.25
C ASP A 110 -9.29 1.32 19.37
N ASP A 111 -9.54 0.49 20.37
CA ASP A 111 -8.79 -0.73 20.68
C ASP A 111 -9.39 -2.00 20.02
N ASP A 112 -10.46 -1.89 19.22
CA ASP A 112 -11.10 -3.05 18.60
C ASP A 112 -10.17 -3.70 17.52
N PRO A 113 -9.85 -5.00 17.64
CA PRO A 113 -8.96 -5.70 16.70
C PRO A 113 -9.49 -5.73 15.25
N ASN A 114 -10.80 -5.50 15.06
CA ASN A 114 -11.46 -5.54 13.76
C ASN A 114 -11.28 -4.24 12.96
N VAL A 115 -10.93 -3.12 13.61
CA VAL A 115 -10.76 -1.81 12.95
C VAL A 115 -9.73 -1.87 11.83
N ALA A 116 -8.61 -2.56 12.05
CA ALA A 116 -7.58 -2.76 11.04
C ALA A 116 -8.11 -3.52 9.81
N THR A 117 -9.06 -4.45 10.01
CA THR A 117 -9.70 -5.24 8.93
C THR A 117 -10.69 -4.41 8.16
N LEU A 118 -11.48 -3.60 8.84
CA LEU A 118 -12.41 -2.67 8.22
C LEU A 118 -11.67 -1.65 7.37
N TRP A 119 -10.60 -1.03 7.86
CA TRP A 119 -9.79 -0.11 7.06
C TRP A 119 -9.16 -0.76 5.83
N SER A 120 -8.67 -2.00 5.93
CA SER A 120 -8.17 -2.74 4.77
C SER A 120 -9.26 -3.01 3.73
N LYS A 121 -10.50 -3.27 4.16
CA LYS A 121 -11.66 -3.41 3.25
C LYS A 121 -12.01 -2.08 2.60
N VAL A 122 -12.13 -0.98 3.38
CA VAL A 122 -12.38 0.36 2.84
C VAL A 122 -11.34 0.72 1.78
N PHE A 123 -10.05 0.54 2.09
CA PHE A 123 -8.96 0.77 1.15
C PHE A 123 -9.15 -0.02 -0.16
N LYS A 124 -9.40 -1.33 -0.05
CA LYS A 124 -9.55 -2.22 -1.21
C LYS A 124 -10.69 -1.74 -2.13
N TYR A 125 -11.86 -1.46 -1.56
CA TYR A 125 -13.04 -1.11 -2.35
C TYR A 125 -13.00 0.33 -2.88
N GLU A 126 -12.47 1.30 -2.13
CA GLU A 126 -12.24 2.66 -2.65
C GLU A 126 -11.23 2.64 -3.82
N LEU A 127 -10.23 1.76 -3.76
CA LEU A 127 -9.29 1.57 -4.87
C LEU A 127 -9.96 0.93 -6.10
N GLU A 128 -10.87 -0.03 -5.90
CA GLU A 128 -11.69 -0.61 -6.97
C GLU A 128 -12.64 0.41 -7.61
N LEU A 129 -13.19 1.33 -6.82
CA LEU A 129 -14.03 2.45 -7.26
C LEU A 129 -13.27 3.63 -7.88
N GLU A 130 -11.94 3.56 -7.95
CA GLU A 130 -11.05 4.60 -8.49
C GLU A 130 -11.01 5.91 -7.68
N HIS A 131 -11.47 5.87 -6.44
CA HIS A 131 -11.37 6.98 -5.47
C HIS A 131 -9.99 7.00 -4.80
N ASN A 132 -8.98 7.48 -5.54
CA ASN A 132 -7.57 7.37 -5.15
C ASN A 132 -7.24 8.15 -3.86
N GLU A 133 -7.86 9.31 -3.63
CA GLU A 133 -7.61 10.14 -2.43
C GLU A 133 -8.22 9.50 -1.17
N GLU A 134 -9.42 8.94 -1.30
CA GLU A 134 -10.14 8.22 -0.26
C GLU A 134 -9.42 6.92 0.10
N ALA A 135 -8.94 6.17 -0.91
CA ALA A 135 -8.12 4.99 -0.71
C ALA A 135 -6.83 5.33 0.04
N TYR A 136 -6.12 6.40 -0.36
CA TYR A 136 -4.93 6.86 0.36
C TYR A 136 -5.25 7.22 1.82
N SER A 137 -6.36 7.93 2.06
CA SER A 137 -6.80 8.31 3.40
C SER A 137 -7.11 7.09 4.27
N ALA A 138 -7.80 6.10 3.72
CA ALA A 138 -8.13 4.83 4.39
C ALA A 138 -6.87 4.03 4.75
N MET A 139 -5.85 4.03 3.87
CA MET A 139 -4.57 3.42 4.17
C MET A 139 -3.89 4.11 5.36
N ILE A 140 -3.81 5.44 5.38
CA ILE A 140 -3.13 6.16 6.48
C ILE A 140 -3.86 6.00 7.81
N ALA A 141 -5.19 5.94 7.80
CA ALA A 141 -6.02 5.74 8.98
C ALA A 141 -5.89 4.33 9.61
N ASN A 142 -5.33 3.36 8.89
CA ASN A 142 -5.20 2.00 9.41
C ASN A 142 -4.16 1.94 10.55
N PRO A 143 -4.54 1.52 11.77
CA PRO A 143 -3.62 1.49 12.91
C PRO A 143 -2.46 0.50 12.69
N GLU A 144 -2.67 -0.59 11.94
CA GLU A 144 -1.70 -1.66 11.79
C GLU A 144 -0.65 -1.34 10.71
N SER A 145 0.62 -1.20 11.14
CA SER A 145 1.73 -0.82 10.23
C SER A 145 2.00 -1.84 9.11
N THR A 146 1.87 -3.13 9.39
CA THR A 146 2.02 -4.22 8.41
C THR A 146 1.00 -4.07 7.28
N ARG A 147 -0.29 -3.92 7.63
CA ARG A 147 -1.36 -3.73 6.66
C ARG A 147 -1.20 -2.44 5.87
N ARG A 148 -0.75 -1.35 6.50
CA ARG A 148 -0.42 -0.10 5.80
C ARG A 148 0.60 -0.32 4.69
N LYS A 149 1.66 -1.09 4.94
CA LYS A 149 2.68 -1.39 3.92
C LYS A 149 2.14 -2.27 2.79
N ASP A 150 1.27 -3.22 3.10
CA ASP A 150 0.64 -4.07 2.07
C ASP A 150 -0.34 -3.27 1.20
N CYS A 151 -1.18 -2.44 1.82
CA CYS A 151 -2.04 -1.48 1.14
C CYS A 151 -1.22 -0.52 0.26
N LEU A 152 -0.10 0.00 0.76
CA LEU A 152 0.79 0.88 -0.01
C LEU A 152 1.33 0.19 -1.27
N ARG A 153 1.80 -1.06 -1.15
CA ARG A 153 2.28 -1.83 -2.31
C ARG A 153 1.18 -2.00 -3.33
N GLN A 154 -0.03 -2.35 -2.89
CA GLN A 154 -1.18 -2.51 -3.78
C GLN A 154 -1.55 -1.19 -4.47
N LEU A 155 -1.62 -0.09 -3.72
CA LEU A 155 -1.91 1.25 -4.24
C LEU A 155 -0.92 1.63 -5.35
N LEU A 156 0.38 1.52 -5.09
CA LEU A 156 1.42 1.88 -6.06
C LEU A 156 1.35 1.02 -7.33
N VAL A 157 1.09 -0.28 -7.18
CA VAL A 157 0.94 -1.19 -8.33
C VAL A 157 -0.28 -0.80 -9.15
N THR A 158 -1.45 -0.68 -8.53
CA THR A 158 -2.70 -0.34 -9.23
C THR A 158 -2.63 1.03 -9.91
N LEU A 159 -2.11 2.06 -9.23
CA LEU A 159 -1.94 3.38 -9.85
C LEU A 159 -0.94 3.36 -11.00
N SER A 160 0.15 2.60 -10.87
CA SER A 160 1.12 2.46 -11.96
C SER A 160 0.53 1.77 -13.19
N GLU A 161 -0.25 0.69 -13.00
CA GLU A 161 -0.91 -0.05 -14.08
C GLU A 161 -2.00 0.79 -14.77
N ARG A 162 -2.72 1.62 -14.01
CA ARG A 162 -3.68 2.60 -14.55
C ARG A 162 -3.02 3.79 -15.26
N GLY A 163 -1.72 4.02 -15.01
CA GLY A 163 -0.97 5.16 -15.56
C GLY A 163 -1.18 6.48 -14.81
N ASP A 164 -1.82 6.48 -13.64
CA ASP A 164 -2.00 7.67 -12.80
C ASP A 164 -0.73 7.96 -11.97
N LEU A 165 0.31 8.39 -12.68
CA LEU A 165 1.61 8.72 -12.11
C LEU A 165 1.59 10.03 -11.31
N GLN A 166 0.66 10.93 -11.63
CA GLN A 166 0.57 12.22 -10.98
C GLN A 166 0.14 12.05 -9.53
N SER A 167 -0.88 11.23 -9.27
CA SER A 167 -1.31 10.90 -7.91
C SER A 167 -0.18 10.28 -7.08
N ILE A 168 0.62 9.38 -7.67
CA ILE A 168 1.79 8.78 -6.99
C ILE A 168 2.82 9.84 -6.58
N VAL A 169 2.98 10.92 -7.33
CA VAL A 169 3.96 11.98 -7.01
C VAL A 169 3.39 13.01 -6.03
N SER A 170 2.09 13.29 -6.10
CA SER A 170 1.43 14.34 -5.31
C SER A 170 1.15 13.91 -3.87
N PHE A 171 0.91 12.63 -3.59
CA PHE A 171 0.58 12.18 -2.24
C PHE A 171 1.70 12.47 -1.21
N PRO A 172 1.37 12.81 0.05
CA PRO A 172 2.35 13.22 1.06
C PRO A 172 3.16 12.06 1.66
N TYR A 173 2.62 10.83 1.69
CA TYR A 173 3.26 9.62 2.25
C TYR A 173 3.91 9.81 3.63
N ILE A 174 3.15 10.36 4.58
CA ILE A 174 3.58 10.56 5.97
C ILE A 174 4.07 9.22 6.56
N ASP A 175 5.30 9.19 7.07
CA ASP A 175 6.00 8.02 7.63
C ASP A 175 6.16 6.80 6.69
N LEU A 176 5.87 6.97 5.39
CA LEU A 176 5.92 5.90 4.39
C LEU A 176 6.82 6.24 3.19
N GLU A 177 7.45 7.42 3.16
CA GLU A 177 8.29 7.86 2.03
C GLU A 177 9.40 6.85 1.70
N ASP A 178 10.13 6.36 2.71
CA ASP A 178 11.22 5.40 2.49
C ASP A 178 10.70 4.06 1.92
N GLU A 179 9.50 3.63 2.33
CA GLU A 179 8.86 2.43 1.78
C GLU A 179 8.43 2.63 0.33
N VAL A 180 7.87 3.80 -0.02
CA VAL A 180 7.54 4.15 -1.41
C VAL A 180 8.79 4.11 -2.28
N VAL A 181 9.87 4.76 -1.86
CA VAL A 181 11.14 4.78 -2.59
C VAL A 181 11.68 3.36 -2.75
N SER A 182 11.69 2.55 -1.69
CA SER A 182 12.13 1.16 -1.73
C SER A 182 11.33 0.31 -2.74
N ILE A 183 10.00 0.44 -2.75
CA ILE A 183 9.12 -0.28 -3.67
C ILE A 183 9.37 0.17 -5.11
N LEU A 184 9.39 1.48 -5.37
CA LEU A 184 9.59 2.04 -6.70
C LEU A 184 10.99 1.71 -7.25
N GLU A 185 12.04 1.75 -6.41
CA GLU A 185 13.39 1.32 -6.80
C GLU A 185 13.44 -0.17 -7.14
N SER A 186 12.81 -1.03 -6.34
CA SER A 186 12.74 -2.47 -6.59
C SER A 186 12.02 -2.78 -7.92
N ARG A 187 10.92 -2.08 -8.20
CA ARG A 187 10.23 -2.14 -9.49
C ARG A 187 11.09 -1.60 -10.62
N ALA A 188 11.76 -0.46 -10.43
CA ALA A 188 12.66 0.13 -11.42
C ALA A 188 13.86 -0.76 -11.76
N ARG A 189 14.29 -1.67 -10.88
CA ARG A 189 15.37 -2.64 -11.14
C ARG A 189 14.89 -3.95 -11.76
N SER A 190 13.64 -4.35 -11.50
CA SER A 190 13.08 -5.63 -11.96
C SER A 190 12.32 -5.53 -13.28
N VAL A 191 11.68 -4.39 -13.55
CA VAL A 191 10.85 -4.18 -14.74
C VAL A 191 11.72 -3.85 -15.96
N ASP A 192 11.25 -4.26 -17.13
CA ASP A 192 11.91 -3.99 -18.42
C ASP A 192 11.81 -2.50 -18.79
N LEU A 193 12.92 -1.93 -19.27
CA LEU A 193 13.06 -0.50 -19.60
C LEU A 193 12.12 0.01 -20.71
N THR A 194 11.43 -0.90 -21.40
CA THR A 194 10.54 -0.60 -22.53
C THR A 194 9.08 -0.45 -22.13
N SER A 195 8.70 -0.92 -20.94
CA SER A 195 7.30 -0.98 -20.49
C SER A 195 6.87 0.33 -19.82
N GLN A 196 7.32 0.56 -18.59
CA GLN A 196 7.01 1.74 -17.81
C GLN A 196 8.28 2.32 -17.19
N ASN A 197 8.48 3.62 -17.36
CA ASN A 197 9.71 4.29 -16.92
C ASN A 197 9.64 4.63 -15.43
N TYR A 198 9.78 3.62 -14.56
CA TYR A 198 9.84 3.82 -13.11
C TYR A 198 10.98 4.75 -12.66
N TYR A 199 12.07 4.85 -13.44
CA TYR A 199 13.15 5.80 -13.16
C TYR A 199 12.72 7.25 -13.36
N ASP A 200 11.92 7.55 -14.40
CA ASP A 200 11.38 8.88 -14.63
C ASP A 200 10.39 9.26 -13.51
N LEU A 201 9.57 8.29 -13.08
CA LEU A 201 8.67 8.45 -11.93
C LEU A 201 9.43 8.73 -10.64
N LEU A 202 10.46 7.92 -10.32
CA LEU A 202 11.33 8.12 -9.14
C LEU A 202 12.01 9.49 -9.17
N TYR A 203 12.46 9.93 -10.34
CA TYR A 203 13.05 11.25 -10.49
C TYR A 203 12.02 12.35 -10.22
N ALA A 204 10.83 12.28 -10.83
CA ALA A 204 9.75 13.22 -10.58
C ALA A 204 9.35 13.25 -9.09
N PHE A 205 9.29 12.09 -8.44
CA PHE A 205 9.01 11.95 -7.01
C PHE A 205 10.04 12.70 -6.15
N HIS A 206 11.34 12.48 -6.39
CA HIS A 206 12.39 13.17 -5.63
C HIS A 206 12.48 14.67 -5.94
N VAL A 207 12.22 15.08 -7.19
CA VAL A 207 12.18 16.49 -7.58
C VAL A 207 11.04 17.21 -6.86
N ASN A 208 9.84 16.62 -6.81
CA ASN A 208 8.69 17.20 -6.11
C ASN A 208 8.97 17.42 -4.61
N ARG A 209 9.78 16.55 -4.01
CA ARG A 209 10.22 16.65 -2.60
C ARG A 209 11.49 17.47 -2.40
N THR A 210 12.02 18.11 -3.44
CA THR A 210 13.27 18.87 -3.42
C THR A 210 14.51 18.06 -3.01
N ASN A 211 14.42 16.73 -3.11
CA ASN A 211 15.50 15.79 -2.81
C ASN A 211 16.42 15.62 -4.03
N TRP A 212 17.07 16.70 -4.45
CA TRP A 212 17.88 16.78 -5.67
C TRP A 212 19.03 15.77 -5.73
N ARG A 213 19.62 15.44 -4.57
CA ARG A 213 20.71 14.46 -4.50
C ARG A 213 20.23 13.05 -4.85
N LYS A 214 19.11 12.61 -4.27
CA LYS A 214 18.50 11.30 -4.57
C LYS A 214 18.00 11.25 -6.03
N ALA A 215 17.42 12.35 -6.52
CA ALA A 215 17.02 12.48 -7.93
C ALA A 215 18.20 12.26 -8.89
N GLY A 216 19.35 12.89 -8.59
CA GLY A 216 20.58 12.72 -9.36
C GLY A 216 21.12 11.29 -9.36
N SER A 217 21.09 10.60 -8.20
CA SER A 217 21.53 9.21 -8.12
C SER A 217 20.63 8.25 -8.90
N VAL A 218 19.31 8.45 -8.87
CA VAL A 218 18.35 7.63 -9.63
C VAL A 218 18.60 7.76 -11.13
N MET A 219 18.79 8.98 -11.64
CA MET A 219 19.07 9.22 -13.06
C MET A 219 20.43 8.69 -13.49
N TYR A 220 21.43 8.74 -12.61
CA TYR A 220 22.72 8.10 -12.86
C TYR A 220 22.61 6.57 -12.95
N GLU A 221 21.86 5.95 -12.03
CA GLU A 221 21.58 4.51 -12.07
C GLU A 221 20.84 4.12 -13.36
N HIS A 222 19.84 4.91 -13.76
CA HIS A 222 19.11 4.72 -15.01
C HIS A 222 20.04 4.76 -16.24
N ALA A 223 20.93 5.74 -16.31
CA ALA A 223 21.91 5.87 -17.39
C ALA A 223 22.88 4.67 -17.46
N MET A 224 23.29 4.15 -16.30
CA MET A 224 24.16 2.96 -16.20
C MET A 224 23.43 1.67 -16.62
N ARG A 225 22.13 1.56 -16.33
CA ARG A 225 21.31 0.42 -16.77
C ARG A 225 21.04 0.46 -18.27
N LEU A 226 20.67 1.63 -18.80
CA LEU A 226 20.50 1.88 -20.23
C LEU A 226 21.75 1.52 -21.04
N SER A 227 22.95 1.78 -20.51
CA SER A 227 24.20 1.46 -21.21
C SER A 227 24.43 -0.04 -21.42
N ARG A 228 23.81 -0.88 -20.59
CA ARG A 228 23.95 -2.35 -20.64
C ARG A 228 22.85 -2.99 -21.45
N GLU A 229 21.62 -2.51 -21.30
CA GLU A 229 20.42 -3.14 -21.85
C GLU A 229 20.01 -2.54 -23.21
N CYS A 230 20.28 -1.27 -23.45
CA CYS A 230 19.86 -0.56 -24.65
C CYS A 230 21.06 -0.14 -25.52
N SER A 231 21.39 -0.98 -26.51
CA SER A 231 22.42 -0.66 -27.50
C SER A 231 21.87 0.16 -28.67
N GLY A 232 22.67 1.08 -29.21
CA GLY A 232 22.34 1.86 -30.41
C GLY A 232 22.07 3.35 -30.15
N LYS A 233 21.83 4.11 -31.24
CA LYS A 233 21.74 5.58 -31.21
C LYS A 233 20.67 6.11 -30.24
N ARG A 234 19.50 5.49 -30.20
CA ARG A 234 18.39 5.90 -29.31
C ARG A 234 18.73 5.66 -27.83
N GLY A 235 19.39 4.55 -27.51
CA GLY A 235 19.86 4.24 -26.16
C GLY A 235 20.92 5.25 -25.70
N LEU A 236 21.90 5.57 -26.55
CA LEU A 236 22.92 6.58 -26.28
C LEU A 236 22.33 7.99 -26.07
N GLN A 237 21.34 8.38 -26.88
CA GLN A 237 20.67 9.68 -26.70
C GLN A 237 19.94 9.76 -25.36
N ARG A 238 19.19 8.72 -24.98
CA ARG A 238 18.53 8.64 -23.66
C ARG A 238 19.56 8.67 -22.54
N GLN A 239 20.63 7.89 -22.67
CA GLN A 239 21.72 7.87 -21.70
C GLN A 239 22.32 9.27 -21.48
N ALA A 240 22.58 10.01 -22.56
CA ALA A 240 23.09 11.39 -22.47
C ALA A 240 22.09 12.33 -21.76
N GLN A 241 20.79 12.18 -22.03
CA GLN A 241 19.74 12.94 -21.34
C GLN A 241 19.70 12.62 -19.84
N CYS A 242 19.80 11.35 -19.45
CA CYS A 242 19.83 10.95 -18.05
C CYS A 242 21.05 11.50 -17.30
N TYR A 243 22.24 11.48 -17.92
CA TYR A 243 23.42 12.11 -17.32
C TYR A 243 23.26 13.62 -17.19
N LEU A 244 22.68 14.29 -18.19
CA LEU A 244 22.39 15.72 -18.12
C LEU A 244 21.42 16.04 -16.98
N ALA A 245 20.34 15.26 -16.84
CA ALA A 245 19.39 15.40 -15.74
C ALA A 245 20.07 15.20 -14.38
N ALA A 246 20.92 14.17 -14.25
CA ALA A 246 21.68 13.92 -13.02
C ALA A 246 22.63 15.09 -12.68
N MET A 247 23.36 15.62 -13.68
CA MET A 247 24.24 16.77 -13.48
C MET A 247 23.47 18.03 -13.08
N ASN A 248 22.32 18.28 -13.71
CA ASN A 248 21.46 19.41 -13.38
C ASN A 248 20.91 19.29 -11.96
N ALA A 249 20.45 18.10 -11.54
CA ALA A 249 19.98 17.86 -10.18
C ALA A 249 21.11 18.06 -9.15
N LEU A 250 22.32 17.53 -9.40
CA LEU A 250 23.46 17.71 -8.50
C LEU A 250 23.95 19.16 -8.40
N ARG A 251 23.76 19.98 -9.45
CA ARG A 251 24.09 21.41 -9.41
C ARG A 251 23.18 22.22 -8.49
N LEU A 252 21.97 21.72 -8.21
CA LEU A 252 21.03 22.33 -7.26
C LEU A 252 21.35 21.95 -5.80
N VAL A 253 22.21 20.95 -5.59
CA VAL A 253 22.69 20.54 -4.26
C VAL A 253 23.91 21.38 -3.89
N ASP A 254 24.07 21.67 -2.60
CA ASP A 254 25.29 22.28 -2.08
C ASP A 254 26.54 21.49 -2.49
N SER A 255 27.59 22.22 -2.87
CA SER A 255 28.84 21.63 -3.40
C SER A 255 29.51 20.58 -2.49
N GLN A 256 29.23 20.63 -1.18
CA GLN A 256 29.75 19.67 -0.20
C GLN A 256 29.02 18.31 -0.27
N TYR A 257 27.75 18.30 -0.69
CA TYR A 257 26.89 17.12 -0.74
C TYR A 257 26.58 16.64 -2.18
N ALA A 258 27.13 17.32 -3.20
CA ALA A 258 27.00 16.99 -4.62
C ALA A 258 27.84 15.75 -5.01
N TRP A 259 27.45 14.57 -4.52
CA TRP A 259 28.12 13.30 -4.78
C TRP A 259 27.17 12.12 -4.85
N ILE A 260 27.58 11.12 -5.63
CA ILE A 260 26.84 9.87 -5.86
C ILE A 260 27.72 8.69 -5.45
N VAL A 261 27.14 7.69 -4.78
CA VAL A 261 27.85 6.43 -4.49
C VAL A 261 27.79 5.54 -5.71
N LYS A 262 28.93 5.01 -6.12
CA LYS A 262 28.98 3.96 -7.14
C LYS A 262 29.35 2.64 -6.46
N PRO A 263 28.48 1.60 -6.53
CA PRO A 263 28.87 0.28 -6.10
C PRO A 263 29.97 -0.23 -7.03
N VAL A 264 31.17 -0.43 -6.48
CA VAL A 264 32.28 -1.04 -7.21
C VAL A 264 32.11 -2.55 -7.08
N PRO A 265 32.12 -3.32 -8.18
CA PRO A 265 32.15 -4.77 -8.08
C PRO A 265 33.35 -5.15 -7.23
N SER A 266 33.14 -5.93 -6.16
CA SER A 266 34.25 -6.46 -5.37
C SER A 266 35.16 -7.23 -6.31
N ALA A 267 36.30 -6.64 -6.66
CA ALA A 267 37.35 -7.36 -7.34
C ALA A 267 37.73 -8.50 -6.39
N LYS A 268 37.40 -9.75 -6.76
CA LYS A 268 38.04 -10.89 -6.09
C LYS A 268 39.54 -10.62 -6.21
N PRO A 269 40.31 -10.58 -5.10
CA PRO A 269 41.75 -10.43 -5.21
C PRO A 269 42.23 -11.53 -6.15
N LYS A 270 42.96 -11.17 -7.21
CA LYS A 270 43.72 -12.15 -7.99
C LYS A 270 44.78 -12.70 -7.03
N THR A 271 44.44 -13.75 -6.30
CA THR A 271 45.38 -14.50 -5.50
C THR A 271 46.27 -15.26 -6.48
N GLU A 272 47.36 -14.63 -6.92
CA GLU A 272 48.58 -15.41 -7.15
C GLU A 272 48.86 -16.16 -5.85
N ARG A 273 48.93 -17.49 -5.96
CA ARG A 273 49.06 -18.41 -4.83
C ARG A 273 50.32 -18.09 -4.03
N LEU A 274 50.17 -17.49 -2.87
CA LEU A 274 51.04 -17.77 -1.73
C LEU A 274 50.14 -17.99 -0.50
N PHE A 275 50.25 -19.20 0.04
CA PHE A 275 49.54 -19.75 1.18
C PHE A 275 49.49 -18.78 2.37
N VAL A 276 48.29 -18.46 2.89
CA VAL A 276 47.94 -18.52 4.34
C VAL A 276 46.43 -18.74 4.47
N ARG A 277 46.04 -19.58 5.44
CA ARG A 277 44.67 -20.04 5.77
C ARG A 277 43.78 -18.97 6.43
N PRO A 278 42.45 -19.20 6.52
CA PRO A 278 41.44 -18.14 6.52
C PRO A 278 41.04 -17.70 7.92
N SER A 279 40.75 -16.41 8.08
CA SER A 279 39.84 -15.92 9.13
C SER A 279 38.91 -14.89 8.49
N SER A 280 37.63 -15.23 8.59
CA SER A 280 36.45 -14.48 8.14
C SER A 280 36.51 -13.00 8.50
N LEU A 281 36.32 -12.13 7.50
CA LEU A 281 35.67 -10.81 7.57
C LEU A 281 35.52 -10.28 6.14
N THR A 282 34.32 -10.37 5.56
CA THR A 282 34.01 -9.73 4.27
C THR A 282 34.01 -8.21 4.46
N GLN A 283 35.08 -7.57 4.02
CA GLN A 283 35.25 -6.12 4.05
C GLN A 283 34.55 -5.50 2.83
N TYR A 284 33.44 -4.79 3.04
CA TYR A 284 32.77 -4.04 1.98
C TYR A 284 33.55 -2.74 1.69
N HIS A 285 34.10 -2.61 0.49
CA HIS A 285 34.73 -1.36 0.02
C HIS A 285 33.71 -0.53 -0.74
N TYR A 286 33.40 0.67 -0.22
CA TYR A 286 32.54 1.65 -0.89
C TYR A 286 33.40 2.79 -1.44
N HIS A 287 33.29 3.09 -2.73
CA HIS A 287 33.89 4.29 -3.33
C HIS A 287 32.80 5.36 -3.50
N VAL A 288 33.02 6.52 -2.89
CA VAL A 288 32.16 7.70 -3.05
C VAL A 288 32.69 8.50 -4.24
N LEU A 289 31.88 8.67 -5.29
CA LEU A 289 32.21 9.55 -6.42
C LEU A 289 31.62 10.93 -6.15
N ILE A 290 32.48 11.88 -5.76
CA ILE A 290 32.10 13.29 -5.63
C ILE A 290 32.25 13.95 -7.01
N ILE A 291 31.11 14.28 -7.63
CA ILE A 291 31.10 15.09 -8.86
C ILE A 291 31.06 16.55 -8.40
N LYS A 292 32.24 17.15 -8.15
CA LYS A 292 32.30 18.60 -7.92
C LYS A 292 32.00 19.33 -9.22
N SER A 293 31.22 20.40 -9.11
CA SER A 293 30.73 21.28 -10.18
C SER A 293 31.82 21.93 -11.07
N ASN A 294 33.10 21.76 -10.77
CA ASN A 294 34.23 22.37 -11.48
C ASN A 294 35.16 21.33 -12.13
N HIS A 295 34.64 20.50 -13.04
CA HIS A 295 35.40 19.66 -13.99
C HIS A 295 36.52 18.74 -13.44
N GLN A 296 36.64 18.55 -12.13
CA GLN A 296 37.58 17.59 -11.54
C GLN A 296 36.85 16.41 -10.93
N VAL A 297 37.10 15.22 -11.49
CA VAL A 297 36.74 13.93 -10.89
C VAL A 297 37.84 13.60 -9.88
N LEU A 298 37.57 13.73 -8.58
CA LEU A 298 38.46 13.26 -7.53
C LEU A 298 37.89 11.97 -6.95
N LEU A 299 38.56 10.85 -7.24
CA LEU A 299 38.31 9.56 -6.60
C LEU A 299 39.02 9.55 -5.25
N TRP A 300 38.26 9.61 -4.15
CA TRP A 300 38.81 9.32 -2.83
C TRP A 300 38.44 7.90 -2.43
N THR A 301 39.44 7.12 -2.02
CA THR A 301 39.26 5.77 -1.48
C THR A 301 39.23 5.86 0.04
N TYR A 302 38.08 5.61 0.67
CA TYR A 302 37.99 5.47 2.11
C TYR A 302 37.76 4.01 2.48
N SER A 303 38.60 3.46 3.35
CA SER A 303 38.42 2.15 3.96
C SER A 303 37.76 2.33 5.32
N PHE A 304 36.49 1.96 5.47
CA PHE A 304 35.84 1.89 6.79
C PHE A 304 36.16 0.54 7.43
N CYS A 305 36.83 0.57 8.59
CA CYS A 305 37.05 -0.61 9.42
C CYS A 305 36.04 -0.58 10.58
N SER A 306 34.96 -1.37 10.49
CA SER A 306 34.03 -1.56 11.60
C SER A 306 34.70 -2.40 12.70
N SER A 307 35.43 -1.74 13.60
CA SER A 307 35.81 -2.34 14.89
C SER A 307 34.65 -2.10 15.86
N GLY A 308 34.08 -3.17 16.40
CA GLY A 308 32.84 -3.16 17.16
C GLY A 308 32.80 -2.20 18.34
N MET A 309 31.59 -1.75 18.64
CA MET A 309 31.22 -1.05 19.87
C MET A 309 31.74 -1.81 21.10
N GLY A 310 32.76 -1.27 21.75
CA GLY A 310 33.07 -1.57 23.15
C GLY A 310 32.21 -0.68 24.04
N LYS A 311 31.31 -1.28 24.82
CA LYS A 311 30.62 -0.60 25.93
C LYS A 311 31.66 0.03 26.89
N PRO A 312 31.48 1.25 27.40
CA PRO A 312 32.20 1.67 28.59
C PRO A 312 31.63 0.90 29.80
N ARG A 313 32.52 0.24 30.55
CA ARG A 313 32.24 -0.25 31.91
C ARG A 313 32.79 0.78 32.90
N MET A 314 31.89 1.17 33.80
CA MET A 314 32.00 2.12 34.93
C MET A 314 32.18 3.58 34.57
#